data_AF-A0A7Z2SYP3-F1
#
_entry.id   AF-A0A7Z2SYP3-F1
#
_cell.length_a   1.000
_cell.length_b   1.000
_cell.length_c   1.000
_cell.angle_alpha   90.00
_cell.angle_beta   90.00
_cell.angle_gamma   90.00
#
_symmetry.space_group_name_H-M   'P 1'
#
loop_
_entity.id
_entity.type
_entity.pdbx_description
1 polymer ?
#
loop_
_entity_poly.entity_id
_entity_poly.type
_entity_poly.pdbx_seq_one_letter_code
_entity_poly.pdbx_strand_id
1 'polypeptide(L)'
;MKYFFDFTLAIALTGCSYYIAGFLLSHGLPFWQALIIGFSVVTLGALTEAVGSPMWLIVLVPFPAGMLLLYVFLGAAVPQWLLAYGLTLAVYTAIHIPMSYFFRFHSLIPAWKLA
;
A
#
# COMPACT_ATOMS: atom_id res chain seq x y z
N MET A 1 10.14 10.79 -16.49
CA MET A 1 8.80 10.27 -16.90
C MET A 1 8.52 8.90 -16.32
N LYS A 2 9.43 7.92 -16.45
CA LYS A 2 9.28 6.58 -15.85
C LYS A 2 8.99 6.61 -14.34
N TYR A 3 9.74 7.40 -13.57
CA TYR A 3 9.48 7.61 -12.13
C TYR A 3 8.03 7.96 -11.82
N PHE A 4 7.48 8.95 -12.51
CA PHE A 4 6.13 9.45 -12.24
C PHE A 4 5.06 8.42 -12.59
N PHE A 5 5.30 7.66 -13.67
CA PHE A 5 4.45 6.54 -14.06
C PHE A 5 4.50 5.42 -13.00
N ASP A 6 5.69 4.97 -12.61
CA ASP A 6 5.90 3.90 -11.62
C ASP A 6 5.30 4.30 -10.26
N PHE A 7 5.48 5.56 -9.85
CA PHE A 7 4.91 6.11 -8.62
C PHE A 7 3.38 6.14 -8.65
N THR A 8 2.79 6.61 -9.75
CA THR A 8 1.33 6.66 -9.90
C THR A 8 0.73 5.24 -9.96
N LEU A 9 1.41 4.32 -10.64
CA LEU A 9 1.03 2.92 -10.71
C LEU A 9 1.10 2.26 -9.32
N ALA A 10 2.16 2.53 -8.55
CA ALA A 10 2.30 2.05 -7.18
C ALA A 10 1.15 2.52 -6.29
N ILE A 11 0.75 3.80 -6.40
CA ILE A 11 -0.40 4.37 -5.68
C ILE A 11 -1.68 3.62 -6.05
N ALA A 12 -1.92 3.44 -7.35
CA ALA A 12 -3.10 2.76 -7.85
C ALA A 12 -3.18 1.31 -7.37
N LEU A 13 -2.10 0.54 -7.52
CA LEU A 13 -2.04 -0.87 -7.09
C LEU A 13 -2.20 -1.02 -5.57
N THR A 14 -1.56 -0.14 -4.80
CA THR A 14 -1.70 -0.12 -3.33
C THR A 14 -3.13 0.22 -2.94
N GLY A 15 -3.71 1.29 -3.50
CA GLY A 15 -5.10 1.68 -3.24
C GLY A 15 -6.10 0.59 -3.66
N CYS A 16 -5.91 -0.05 -4.81
CA CYS A 16 -6.73 -1.18 -5.25
C CYS A 16 -6.69 -2.34 -4.25
N SER A 17 -5.54 -2.61 -3.63
CA SER A 17 -5.41 -3.66 -2.62
C SER A 17 -6.31 -3.39 -1.40
N TYR A 18 -6.31 -2.15 -0.91
CA TYR A 18 -7.20 -1.71 0.19
C TYR A 18 -8.67 -1.76 -0.22
N TYR A 19 -8.99 -1.31 -1.43
CA TYR A 19 -10.37 -1.32 -1.94
C TYR A 19 -10.93 -2.74 -2.05
N ILE A 20 -10.17 -3.67 -2.64
CA ILE A 20 -10.58 -5.07 -2.80
C ILE A 20 -10.74 -5.75 -1.42
N ALA A 21 -9.81 -5.51 -0.49
CA ALA A 21 -9.91 -6.08 0.86
C ALA A 21 -11.14 -5.56 1.62
N GLY A 22 -11.43 -4.26 1.53
CA GLY A 22 -12.66 -3.69 2.12
C GLY A 22 -13.93 -4.26 1.50
N PHE A 23 -13.94 -4.41 0.17
CA PHE A 23 -15.05 -5.03 -0.55
C PHE A 23 -15.32 -6.47 -0.10
N LEU A 24 -14.27 -7.30 0.03
CA LEU A 24 -14.37 -8.70 0.44
C LEU A 24 -14.93 -8.88 1.87
N LEU A 25 -14.70 -7.91 2.77
CA LEU A 25 -15.18 -7.97 4.15
C LEU A 25 -16.55 -7.32 4.35
N SER A 26 -17.24 -6.92 3.26
CA SER A 26 -18.54 -6.21 3.30
C SER A 26 -18.52 -4.90 4.11
N HIS A 27 -17.33 -4.42 4.48
CA HIS A 27 -17.09 -3.13 5.12
C HIS A 27 -16.52 -2.24 4.01
N GLY A 28 -17.43 -1.65 3.24
CA GLY A 28 -17.10 -0.96 2.01
C GLY A 28 -16.22 0.26 2.28
N LEU A 29 -14.92 0.13 1.98
CA LEU A 29 -14.01 1.26 1.94
C LEU A 29 -14.20 1.97 0.59
N PRO A 30 -14.72 3.21 0.55
CA PRO A 30 -14.92 3.95 -0.70
C PRO A 30 -13.60 4.03 -1.48
N PHE A 31 -13.69 3.95 -2.81
CA PHE A 31 -12.53 4.00 -3.69
C PHE A 31 -11.61 5.20 -3.41
N TRP A 32 -12.19 6.37 -3.15
CA TRP A 32 -11.43 7.59 -2.83
C TRP A 32 -10.63 7.48 -1.52
N GLN A 33 -11.18 6.82 -0.49
CA GLN A 33 -10.46 6.57 0.75
C GLN A 33 -9.31 5.58 0.51
N ALA A 34 -9.54 4.55 -0.31
CA ALA A 34 -8.51 3.58 -0.67
C ALA A 34 -7.35 4.24 -1.43
N LEU A 35 -7.65 5.19 -2.33
CA LEU A 35 -6.64 6.01 -3.00
C LEU A 35 -5.86 6.92 -2.03
N ILE A 36 -6.51 7.52 -1.03
CA ILE A 36 -5.82 8.31 0.00
C ILE A 36 -4.84 7.43 0.79
N ILE A 37 -5.24 6.20 1.14
CA ILE A 37 -4.33 5.25 1.78
C ILE A 37 -3.16 4.93 0.86
N GLY A 38 -3.43 4.56 -0.40
CA GLY A 38 -2.39 4.25 -1.39
C GLY A 38 -1.40 5.40 -1.59
N PHE A 39 -1.90 6.62 -1.74
CA PHE A 39 -1.08 7.82 -1.87
C PHE A 39 -0.19 8.04 -0.65
N SER A 40 -0.76 7.96 0.55
CA SER A 40 -0.04 8.19 1.80
C SER A 40 1.07 7.15 2.01
N VAL A 41 0.76 5.87 1.83
CA VAL A 41 1.69 4.74 2.01
C VAL A 41 2.85 4.84 1.01
N VAL A 42 2.56 5.05 -0.28
CA VAL A 42 3.60 5.10 -1.32
C VAL A 42 4.44 6.36 -1.19
N THR A 43 3.84 7.51 -0.87
CA THR A 43 4.59 8.76 -0.64
C THR A 43 5.51 8.64 0.56
N LEU A 44 5.04 8.07 1.67
CA LEU A 44 5.88 7.83 2.86
C LEU A 44 7.03 6.87 2.55
N GLY A 45 6.80 5.82 1.75
CA GLY A 45 7.86 4.93 1.30
C GLY A 45 8.91 5.67 0.48
N ALA A 46 8.48 6.43 -0.53
CA ALA A 46 9.35 7.22 -1.39
C ALA A 46 10.13 8.30 -0.62
N LEU A 47 9.51 8.98 0.34
CA LEU A 47 10.19 9.97 1.19
C LEU A 47 11.21 9.29 2.11
N THR A 48 10.86 8.16 2.72
CA THR A 48 11.77 7.41 3.60
C THR A 48 13.01 6.93 2.81
N GLU A 49 12.81 6.50 1.57
CA GLU A 49 13.88 6.16 0.65
C GLU A 49 14.73 7.37 0.23
N ALA A 50 14.09 8.50 -0.09
CA ALA A 50 14.78 9.73 -0.50
C ALA A 50 15.74 10.28 0.57
N VAL A 51 15.47 9.99 1.85
CA VAL A 51 16.35 10.36 2.98
C VAL A 51 17.54 9.40 3.12
N GLY A 52 17.63 8.35 2.28
CA GLY A 52 18.71 7.35 2.33
C GLY A 52 18.54 6.33 3.45
N SER A 53 17.30 6.10 3.90
CA SER A 53 17.00 5.17 4.99
C SER A 53 17.32 3.72 4.63
N PRO A 54 17.69 2.87 5.60
CA PRO A 54 17.86 1.44 5.37
C PRO A 54 16.56 0.77 4.93
N MET A 55 16.67 -0.33 4.18
CA MET A 55 15.54 -1.01 3.53
C MET A 55 14.41 -1.39 4.51
N TRP A 56 14.74 -1.78 5.75
CA TRP A 56 13.73 -2.13 6.75
C TRP A 56 12.89 -0.92 7.18
N LEU A 57 13.43 0.30 7.19
CA LEU A 57 12.68 1.52 7.50
C LEU A 57 11.75 1.92 6.35
N ILE A 58 12.21 1.77 5.11
CA ILE A 58 11.40 2.01 3.91
C ILE A 58 10.14 1.13 3.92
N VAL A 59 10.26 -0.10 4.44
CA VAL A 59 9.15 -1.03 4.63
C VAL A 59 8.33 -0.69 5.88
N LEU A 60 9.00 -0.40 7.01
CA LEU A 60 8.34 -0.23 8.29
C LEU A 60 7.54 1.07 8.38
N VAL A 61 8.00 2.18 7.80
CA VAL A 61 7.33 3.50 7.95
C VAL A 61 5.94 3.55 7.29
N PRO A 62 5.74 3.04 6.07
CA PRO A 62 4.42 3.04 5.43
C PRO A 62 3.40 2.11 6.10
N PHE A 63 3.87 1.07 6.80
CA PHE A 63 3.02 0.05 7.42
C PHE A 63 2.07 0.65 8.49
N PRO A 64 2.55 1.32 9.55
CA PRO A 64 1.72 1.99 10.54
C PRO A 64 0.80 3.05 9.93
N ALA A 65 1.25 3.78 8.91
CA ALA A 65 0.42 4.77 8.24
C ALA A 65 -0.77 4.12 7.53
N GLY A 66 -0.54 3.04 6.78
CA GLY A 66 -1.61 2.27 6.15
C GLY A 66 -2.55 1.63 7.17
N MET A 67 -2.01 1.07 8.25
CA MET A 67 -2.77 0.51 9.37
C MET A 67 -3.69 1.54 10.02
N LEU A 68 -3.15 2.73 10.32
CA LEU A 68 -3.87 3.82 10.98
C LEU A 68 -4.97 4.38 10.07
N LEU A 69 -4.65 4.67 8.80
CA LEU A 69 -5.65 5.18 7.87
C LEU A 69 -6.76 4.16 7.60
N LEU A 70 -6.41 2.87 7.46
CA LEU A 70 -7.40 1.80 7.36
C LEU A 70 -8.30 1.76 8.60
N TYR A 71 -7.74 1.88 9.80
CA TYR A 71 -8.53 1.91 11.04
C TYR A 71 -9.51 3.09 11.06
N VAL A 72 -9.01 4.29 10.75
CA VAL A 72 -9.81 5.53 10.75
C VAL A 72 -10.92 5.48 9.70
N PHE A 73 -10.64 4.98 8.50
CA PHE A 73 -11.60 4.94 7.41
C PHE A 73 -12.61 3.80 7.50
N LEU A 74 -12.19 2.63 7.99
CA LEU A 74 -13.06 1.47 8.13
C LEU A 74 -14.10 1.68 9.24
N GLY A 75 -13.75 2.42 10.30
CA GLY A 75 -14.65 2.71 11.42
C GLY A 75 -15.17 1.47 12.14
N ALA A 76 -14.48 0.34 12.00
CA ALA A 76 -14.92 -0.98 12.45
C ALA A 76 -14.25 -1.40 13.77
N ALA A 77 -14.73 -2.50 14.37
CA ALA A 77 -14.13 -3.06 15.57
C ALA A 77 -12.69 -3.53 15.30
N VAL A 78 -11.82 -3.48 16.32
CA VAL A 78 -10.40 -3.88 16.21
C VAL A 78 -10.19 -5.25 15.54
N PRO A 79 -10.98 -6.31 15.83
CA PRO A 79 -10.81 -7.59 15.14
C PRO A 79 -11.11 -7.52 13.63
N GLN A 80 -12.13 -6.77 13.23
CA GLN A 80 -12.50 -6.59 11.82
C GLN A 80 -11.44 -5.77 11.07
N TRP A 81 -10.90 -4.73 11.73
CA TRP A 81 -9.78 -3.97 11.20
C TRP A 81 -8.53 -4.84 11.01
N LEU A 82 -8.19 -5.68 11.98
CA LEU A 82 -7.05 -6.58 11.89
C LEU A 82 -7.21 -7.60 10.75
N LEU A 83 -8.42 -8.14 10.57
CA LEU A 83 -8.77 -8.99 9.44
C LEU A 83 -8.67 -8.25 8.10
N ALA A 84 -9.19 -7.01 8.03
CA ALA A 84 -9.09 -6.17 6.84
C ALA A 84 -7.65 -5.86 6.47
N TYR A 85 -6.82 -5.62 7.47
CA TYR A 85 -5.40 -5.39 7.29
C TYR A 85 -4.67 -6.65 6.76
N GLY A 86 -4.90 -7.81 7.38
CA GLY A 86 -4.34 -9.08 6.93
C GLY A 86 -4.77 -9.44 5.50
N LEU A 87 -6.04 -9.21 5.17
CA LEU A 87 -6.56 -9.42 3.83
C LEU A 87 -5.97 -8.42 2.82
N THR A 88 -5.80 -7.16 3.22
CA THR A 88 -5.10 -6.16 2.41
C THR A 88 -3.69 -6.61 2.09
N LEU A 89 -2.94 -7.12 3.08
CA LEU A 89 -1.59 -7.67 2.84
C LEU A 89 -1.63 -8.83 1.84
N ALA A 90 -2.56 -9.77 2.01
CA ALA A 90 -2.68 -10.91 1.11
C ALA A 90 -2.97 -10.47 -0.34
N VAL A 91 -3.94 -9.57 -0.52
CA VAL A 91 -4.29 -9.01 -1.84
C VAL A 91 -3.13 -8.21 -2.41
N TYR A 92 -2.50 -7.37 -1.59
CA TYR A 92 -1.34 -6.56 -1.96
C TYR A 92 -0.21 -7.45 -2.48
N THR A 93 0.16 -8.49 -1.75
CA THR A 93 1.19 -9.45 -2.16
C THR A 93 0.79 -10.18 -3.45
N ALA A 94 -0.47 -10.62 -3.57
CA ALA A 94 -0.96 -11.29 -4.78
C ALA A 94 -0.91 -10.40 -6.03
N ILE A 95 -1.15 -9.10 -5.89
CA ILE A 95 -1.07 -8.11 -6.97
C ILE A 95 0.39 -7.74 -7.28
N HIS A 96 1.21 -7.54 -6.25
CA HIS A 96 2.57 -7.02 -6.42
C HIS A 96 3.56 -8.09 -6.88
N ILE A 97 3.35 -9.39 -6.59
CA ILE A 97 4.22 -10.48 -7.11
C ILE A 97 4.26 -10.48 -8.66
N PRO A 98 3.11 -10.58 -9.38
CA PRO A 98 3.10 -10.51 -10.85
C PRO A 98 3.64 -9.18 -11.37
N MET A 99 3.30 -8.06 -10.72
CA MET A 99 3.76 -6.74 -11.15
C MET A 99 5.28 -6.61 -11.04
N SER A 100 5.87 -7.12 -9.97
CA SER A 100 7.34 -7.16 -9.83
C SER A 100 8.00 -8.01 -10.92
N TYR A 101 7.35 -9.10 -11.36
CA TYR A 101 7.83 -9.90 -12.49
C TYR A 101 7.79 -9.13 -13.83
N PHE A 102 6.65 -8.50 -14.17
CA PHE A 102 6.50 -7.80 -15.44
C PHE A 102 7.30 -6.51 -15.53
N PHE A 103 7.40 -5.76 -14.44
CA PHE A 103 8.01 -4.42 -14.41
C PHE A 103 9.42 -4.41 -13.80
N ARG A 104 9.96 -5.57 -13.40
CA ARG A 104 11.28 -5.74 -12.78
C ARG A 104 11.48 -4.90 -11.51
N PHE A 105 10.44 -4.79 -10.69
CA PHE A 105 10.55 -4.14 -9.38
C PHE A 105 11.33 -5.05 -8.42
N HIS A 106 12.32 -4.48 -7.72
CA HIS A 106 13.25 -5.25 -6.87
C HIS A 106 12.68 -5.59 -5.48
N SER A 107 11.52 -5.04 -5.11
CA SER A 107 10.94 -5.24 -3.80
C SER A 107 9.42 -5.41 -3.85
N LEU A 108 8.93 -6.37 -3.08
CA LEU A 108 7.52 -6.72 -2.88
C LEU A 108 6.71 -5.66 -2.13
N ILE A 109 7.41 -4.75 -1.44
CA ILE A 109 6.93 -3.65 -0.60
C ILE A 109 7.70 -2.41 -1.10
N PRO A 110 7.16 -1.18 -1.14
CA PRO A 110 7.72 -0.02 -1.84
C PRO A 110 9.16 0.39 -1.43
N ALA A 111 10.16 -0.43 -1.73
CA ALA A 111 11.52 -0.02 -2.05
C ALA A 111 11.57 -0.01 -3.57
N TRP A 112 10.73 0.84 -4.15
CA TRP A 112 10.86 1.21 -5.54
C TRP A 112 12.19 1.92 -5.57
N LYS A 113 13.29 1.29 -6.00
CA LYS A 113 14.49 2.05 -6.33
C LYS A 113 14.07 3.11 -7.34
N LEU A 114 13.78 4.29 -6.82
CA LEU A 114 13.19 5.41 -7.54
C LEU A 114 14.32 6.24 -8.19
N ALA A 115 15.55 5.72 -8.14
CA ALA A 115 16.76 6.19 -8.79
C ALA A 115 17.43 5.04 -9.56
#